data_AF-A0AAE7NQC5-F1
#
_entry.id   AF-A0AAE7NQC5-F1
#
_cell.length_a   1.000
_cell.length_b   1.000
_cell.length_c   1.000
_cell.angle_alpha   90.00
_cell.angle_beta   90.00
_cell.angle_gamma   90.00
#
_symmetry.space_group_name_H-M   'P 1'
#
loop_
_entity.id
_entity.type
_entity.pdbx_description
1 polymer ?
#
loop_
_entity_poly.entity_id
_entity_poly.type
_entity_poly.pdbx_seq_one_letter_code
_entity_poly.pdbx_strand_id
1 'polypeptide(L)'
;MDSNKFSAQIERFEVVETGRRRRWTDGEKLKIVLESLQAPRAVSSTARRYGISRSLLLTWRRSFGTRTSNTEQPQPAFVPAMVMPDQPPAPPVTLAGPASGRMEIVFGKACRVIVDAGVDMTALSRVLDLLERR
;
A
#
# COMPACT_ATOMS: atom_id res chain seq x y z
N MET A 1 4.56 -26.55 21.62
CA MET A 1 3.17 -26.21 21.23
C MET A 1 2.98 -24.75 21.59
N ASP A 2 3.35 -23.93 20.63
CA ASP A 2 3.37 -22.47 20.67
C ASP A 2 1.97 -21.91 20.55
N SER A 3 1.65 -20.86 21.29
CA SER A 3 0.60 -19.89 20.93
C SER A 3 0.82 -18.56 21.65
N ASN A 4 1.68 -17.77 20.99
CA ASN A 4 1.68 -16.31 20.85
C ASN A 4 1.06 -15.42 21.92
N LYS A 5 1.94 -14.90 22.78
CA LYS A 5 1.85 -13.56 23.35
C LYS A 5 2.17 -12.50 22.27
N PHE A 6 1.24 -12.20 21.38
CA PHE A 6 1.30 -10.94 20.63
C PHE A 6 0.71 -9.82 21.47
N SER A 7 1.36 -9.54 22.60
CA SER A 7 1.19 -8.25 23.27
C SER A 7 1.76 -7.21 22.33
N ALA A 8 0.89 -6.52 21.60
CA ALA A 8 1.26 -5.38 20.77
C ALA A 8 1.95 -4.35 21.68
N GLN A 9 3.27 -4.37 21.67
CA GLN A 9 4.13 -3.48 22.42
C GLN A 9 4.01 -2.12 21.74
N ILE A 10 3.04 -1.32 22.16
CA ILE A 10 2.85 0.03 21.66
C ILE A 10 3.96 0.88 22.29
N GLU A 11 5.11 0.95 21.62
CA GLU A 11 6.14 1.93 21.92
C GLU A 11 5.58 3.32 21.62
N ARG A 12 5.36 4.10 22.66
CA ARG A 12 4.95 5.50 22.57
C ARG A 12 6.14 6.31 22.07
N PHE A 13 6.13 6.65 20.78
CA PHE A 13 7.14 7.53 20.21
C PHE A 13 6.98 8.95 20.75
N GLU A 14 8.05 9.48 21.35
CA GLU A 14 8.15 10.89 21.72
C GLU A 14 7.96 11.77 20.48
N VAL A 15 7.02 12.71 20.56
CA VAL A 15 6.83 13.75 19.56
C VAL A 15 7.96 14.75 19.78
N VAL A 16 9.00 14.67 18.95
CA VAL A 16 10.01 15.72 18.87
C VAL A 16 9.34 16.96 18.29
N GLU A 17 9.00 17.93 19.14
CA GLU A 17 8.57 19.27 18.75
C GLU A 17 9.71 19.97 18.01
N THR A 18 9.80 19.70 16.71
CA THR A 18 10.62 20.49 15.79
C THR A 18 9.89 21.80 15.55
N GLY A 19 10.16 22.79 16.40
CA GLY A 19 9.73 24.18 16.22
C GLY A 19 9.80 24.59 14.74
N ARG A 20 8.71 25.20 14.25
CA ARG A 20 8.51 25.63 12.85
C ARG A 20 8.89 24.53 11.83
N ARG A 21 8.00 23.53 11.66
CA ARG A 21 8.02 22.45 10.62
C ARG A 21 9.12 22.67 9.58
N ARG A 22 10.30 22.09 9.82
CA ARG A 22 11.46 22.21 8.92
C ARG A 22 11.02 21.84 7.50
N ARG A 23 11.15 22.79 6.56
CA ARG A 23 10.88 22.53 5.14
C ARG A 23 12.14 21.94 4.52
N TRP A 24 12.00 20.77 3.93
CA TRP A 24 13.07 20.10 3.20
C TRP A 24 12.94 20.43 1.71
N THR A 25 13.98 21.02 1.14
CA THR A 25 14.11 21.16 -0.31
C THR A 25 14.34 19.79 -0.96
N ASP A 26 14.03 19.64 -2.24
CA ASP A 26 14.20 18.34 -2.92
C ASP A 26 15.67 17.91 -2.99
N GLY A 27 16.60 18.87 -3.10
CA GLY A 27 18.04 18.60 -3.01
C GLY A 27 18.48 18.05 -1.65
N GLU A 28 17.94 18.60 -0.55
CA GLU A 28 18.21 18.07 0.79
C GLU A 28 17.61 16.67 0.98
N LYS A 29 16.38 16.44 0.51
CA LYS A 29 15.75 15.11 0.57
C LYS A 29 16.59 14.09 -0.19
N LEU A 30 17.07 14.45 -1.38
CA LEU A 30 17.90 13.59 -2.23
C LEU A 30 19.23 13.26 -1.54
N LYS A 31 19.89 14.23 -0.92
CA LYS A 31 21.12 14.00 -0.13
C LYS A 31 20.90 12.97 0.97
N ILE A 32 19.81 13.12 1.74
CA ILE A 32 19.47 12.21 2.84
C ILE A 32 19.13 10.81 2.30
N VAL A 33 18.43 10.73 1.17
CA VAL A 33 18.13 9.46 0.50
C VAL A 33 19.40 8.75 0.06
N LEU A 34 20.34 9.45 -0.59
CA LEU A 34 21.63 8.89 -1.03
C LEU A 34 22.46 8.39 0.15
N GLU A 35 22.51 9.13 1.26
CA GLU A 35 23.17 8.68 2.48
C GLU A 35 22.56 7.39 3.02
N SER A 36 21.21 7.30 3.04
CA SER A 36 20.51 6.11 3.51
C SER A 36 20.75 4.86 2.64
N LEU A 37 21.18 5.05 1.39
CA LEU A 37 21.44 3.97 0.42
C LEU A 37 22.84 3.36 0.57
N GLN A 38 23.76 4.04 1.27
CA GLN A 38 25.15 3.57 1.45
C GLN A 38 25.25 2.24 2.21
N ALA A 39 24.25 1.90 3.03
CA ALA A 39 24.21 0.60 3.69
C ALA A 39 22.76 0.07 3.84
N PRO A 40 22.54 -1.25 3.68
CA PRO A 40 21.20 -1.85 3.71
C PRO A 40 20.45 -1.67 5.04
N ARG A 41 21.15 -1.35 6.14
CA ARG A 41 20.55 -1.12 7.47
C ARG A 41 20.64 0.34 7.96
N ALA A 42 21.03 1.28 7.10
CA ALA A 42 21.24 2.69 7.50
C ALA A 42 19.95 3.51 7.66
N VAL A 43 18.79 3.02 7.20
CA VAL A 43 17.55 3.84 7.18
C VAL A 43 17.17 4.39 8.55
N SER A 44 17.22 3.57 9.60
CA SER A 44 16.83 4.00 10.95
C SER A 44 17.85 4.96 11.57
N SER A 45 19.15 4.73 11.35
CA SER A 45 20.20 5.61 11.88
C SER A 45 20.24 6.95 11.15
N THR A 46 20.10 6.96 9.82
CA THR A 46 19.99 8.18 9.02
C THR A 46 18.74 8.98 9.41
N ALA A 47 17.59 8.32 9.60
CA ALA A 47 16.36 9.00 10.02
C ALA A 47 16.53 9.70 11.39
N ARG A 48 17.13 9.03 12.38
CA ARG A 48 17.44 9.62 13.70
C ARG A 48 18.40 10.79 13.60
N ARG A 49 19.46 10.68 12.77
CA ARG A 49 20.45 11.75 12.56
C ARG A 49 19.80 13.03 12.02
N TYR A 50 18.81 12.90 11.13
CA TYR A 50 18.13 14.03 10.51
C TYR A 50 16.83 14.45 11.23
N GLY A 51 16.47 13.80 12.36
CA GLY A 51 15.27 14.11 13.11
C GLY A 51 13.97 13.85 12.33
N ILE A 52 13.99 12.89 11.40
CA ILE A 52 12.83 12.51 10.59
C ILE A 52 12.38 11.09 10.93
N SER A 53 11.12 10.76 10.63
CA SER A 53 10.62 9.40 10.82
C SER A 53 11.20 8.45 9.75
N ARG A 54 11.40 7.18 10.12
CA ARG A 54 11.82 6.12 9.19
C ARG A 54 10.85 5.99 8.01
N SER A 55 9.55 6.11 8.27
CA SER A 55 8.50 6.03 7.24
C SER A 55 8.61 7.16 6.22
N LEU A 56 8.90 8.40 6.65
CA LEU A 56 9.10 9.53 5.75
C LEU A 56 10.31 9.30 4.82
N LEU A 57 11.42 8.81 5.37
CA LEU A 57 12.61 8.51 4.57
C LEU A 57 12.36 7.37 3.56
N LEU A 58 11.59 6.35 3.93
CA LEU A 58 11.18 5.30 2.99
C LEU A 58 10.30 5.83 1.86
N THR A 59 9.39 6.76 2.16
CA THR A 59 8.58 7.45 1.14
C THR A 59 9.46 8.24 0.18
N TRP A 60 10.46 8.97 0.70
CA TRP A 60 11.41 9.69 -0.16
C TRP A 60 12.25 8.73 -1.00
N ARG A 61 12.77 7.63 -0.44
CA ARG A 61 13.49 6.60 -1.22
C ARG A 61 12.67 6.06 -2.39
N ARG A 62 11.37 5.83 -2.22
CA ARG A 62 10.46 5.41 -3.30
C ARG A 62 10.21 6.52 -4.33
N SER A 63 10.19 7.77 -3.88
CA SER A 63 9.91 8.94 -4.73
C SER A 63 11.12 9.34 -5.59
N PHE A 64 12.34 9.21 -5.06
CA PHE A 64 13.59 9.53 -5.76
C PHE A 64 14.24 8.31 -6.43
N GLY A 65 14.00 7.12 -5.88
CA GLY A 65 14.44 5.86 -6.44
C GLY A 65 13.27 5.17 -7.12
N THR A 66 12.99 5.56 -8.36
CA THR A 66 12.08 4.84 -9.24
C THR A 66 12.60 3.40 -9.37
N ARG A 67 11.97 2.49 -8.62
CA ARG A 67 12.10 1.04 -8.76
C ARG A 67 13.49 0.47 -8.46
N THR A 68 13.90 0.45 -7.19
CA THR A 68 14.69 -0.72 -6.74
C THR A 68 13.73 -1.91 -6.68
N SER A 69 13.57 -2.58 -7.82
CA SER A 69 13.05 -3.95 -7.89
C SER A 69 14.00 -4.85 -7.11
N ASN A 70 13.93 -4.81 -5.79
CA ASN A 70 14.59 -5.77 -4.93
C ASN A 70 13.71 -6.07 -3.72
N THR A 71 12.48 -6.43 -4.03
CA THR A 71 11.82 -7.61 -3.47
C THR A 71 11.27 -8.32 -4.68
N GLU A 72 11.63 -9.58 -4.88
CA GLU A 72 10.94 -10.52 -5.77
C GLU A 72 9.48 -10.66 -5.29
N GLN A 73 8.67 -9.63 -5.45
CA GLN A 73 7.28 -9.88 -5.77
C GLN A 73 7.28 -10.08 -7.28
N PRO A 74 6.94 -11.29 -7.77
CA PRO A 74 6.62 -11.46 -9.17
C PRO A 74 5.58 -10.40 -9.49
N GLN A 75 5.95 -9.42 -10.31
CA GLN A 75 4.94 -8.62 -10.98
C GLN A 75 4.07 -9.64 -11.72
N PRO A 76 2.75 -9.71 -11.50
CA PRO A 76 1.92 -10.64 -12.22
C PRO A 76 2.04 -10.31 -13.71
N ALA A 77 2.81 -11.12 -14.43
CA ALA A 77 2.97 -11.02 -15.86
C ALA A 77 1.80 -11.77 -16.50
N PHE A 78 1.02 -11.07 -17.33
CA PHE A 78 -0.01 -11.73 -18.13
C PHE A 78 0.68 -12.53 -19.23
N VAL A 79 0.45 -13.84 -19.23
CA VAL A 79 0.89 -14.73 -20.33
C VAL A 79 -0.30 -14.92 -21.28
N PRO A 80 -0.11 -14.80 -22.60
CA PRO A 80 -1.17 -15.06 -23.57
C PRO A 80 -1.69 -16.49 -23.44
N ALA A 81 -2.99 -16.66 -23.17
CA ALA A 81 -3.63 -17.97 -23.18
C ALA A 81 -3.92 -18.37 -24.64
N MET A 82 -3.33 -19.47 -25.10
CA MET A 82 -3.64 -20.05 -26.41
C MET A 82 -4.75 -21.09 -26.23
N VAL A 83 -5.93 -20.81 -26.79
CA VAL A 83 -7.06 -21.75 -26.76
C VAL A 83 -6.82 -22.84 -27.80
N MET A 84 -6.54 -24.07 -27.35
CA MET A 84 -6.63 -25.24 -28.23
C MET A 84 -8.10 -25.64 -28.42
N PRO A 85 -8.50 -26.13 -29.61
CA PRO A 85 -9.84 -26.67 -29.81
C PRO A 85 -10.09 -27.84 -28.85
N ASP A 86 -11.26 -27.78 -28.23
CA ASP A 86 -11.74 -28.53 -27.07
C ASP A 86 -11.76 -30.05 -27.26
N GLN A 87 -11.29 -30.78 -26.25
CA GLN A 87 -11.58 -32.21 -26.09
C GLN A 87 -13.02 -32.33 -25.55
N PRO A 88 -13.87 -33.25 -26.05
CA PRO A 88 -15.30 -33.26 -25.71
C PRO A 88 -15.55 -33.23 -24.19
N PRO A 89 -16.54 -32.43 -23.73
CA PRO A 89 -16.66 -32.04 -22.34
C PRO A 89 -17.11 -33.21 -21.46
N ALA A 90 -16.32 -33.50 -20.42
CA ALA A 90 -16.84 -34.13 -19.22
C ALA A 90 -17.82 -33.14 -18.54
N PRO A 91 -18.91 -33.61 -17.91
CA PRO A 91 -19.97 -32.76 -17.40
C PRO A 91 -19.41 -31.68 -16.46
N PRO A 92 -19.87 -30.42 -16.58
CA PRO A 92 -19.33 -29.32 -15.82
C PRO A 92 -19.71 -29.51 -14.35
N VAL A 93 -18.71 -29.74 -13.50
CA VAL A 93 -18.81 -29.37 -12.08
C VAL A 93 -18.79 -27.85 -12.05
N THR A 94 -19.97 -27.24 -12.09
CA THR A 94 -20.17 -25.83 -11.82
C THR A 94 -19.84 -25.56 -10.36
N LEU A 95 -18.57 -25.34 -10.04
CA LEU A 95 -18.22 -24.47 -8.92
C LEU A 95 -18.34 -23.04 -9.44
N ALA A 96 -19.58 -22.53 -9.45
CA ALA A 96 -19.84 -21.11 -9.49
C ALA A 96 -19.29 -20.51 -8.17
N GLY A 97 -17.98 -20.31 -8.12
CA GLY A 97 -17.40 -19.39 -7.15
C GLY A 97 -17.92 -18.00 -7.51
N PRO A 98 -18.54 -17.25 -6.58
CA PRO A 98 -18.93 -15.89 -6.88
C PRO A 98 -17.69 -15.13 -7.32
N ALA A 99 -17.79 -14.40 -8.43
CA ALA A 99 -16.78 -13.43 -8.83
C ALA A 99 -16.68 -12.38 -7.71
N SER A 100 -15.85 -12.65 -6.71
CA SER A 100 -15.61 -11.79 -5.55
C SER A 100 -14.69 -10.64 -5.99
N GLY A 101 -15.20 -9.83 -6.92
CA GLY A 101 -14.56 -8.61 -7.37
C GLY A 101 -14.78 -7.53 -6.32
N ARG A 102 -13.77 -7.28 -5.49
CA ARG A 102 -13.77 -6.17 -4.54
C ARG A 102 -13.41 -4.89 -5.29
N MET A 103 -14.34 -3.95 -5.34
CA MET A 103 -14.15 -2.62 -5.93
C MET A 103 -13.84 -1.60 -4.82
N GLU A 104 -12.84 -0.77 -5.06
CA GLU A 104 -12.45 0.31 -4.17
C GLU A 104 -12.74 1.64 -4.84
N ILE A 105 -13.48 2.50 -4.14
CA ILE A 105 -13.88 3.81 -4.62
C ILE A 105 -13.32 4.87 -3.68
N VAL A 106 -12.53 5.80 -4.22
CA VAL A 106 -11.85 6.84 -3.45
C VAL A 106 -12.49 8.19 -3.75
N PHE A 107 -12.92 8.88 -2.69
CA PHE A 107 -13.56 10.20 -2.75
C PHE A 107 -12.78 11.21 -1.92
N GLY A 108 -12.36 12.31 -2.57
CA GLY A 108 -11.60 13.38 -1.92
C GLY A 108 -10.29 12.90 -1.28
N LYS A 109 -9.73 13.71 -0.36
CA LYS A 109 -8.43 13.42 0.28
C LYS A 109 -8.51 12.40 1.44
N ALA A 110 -9.69 11.96 1.85
CA ALA A 110 -9.84 11.23 3.12
C ALA A 110 -10.90 10.12 3.15
N CYS A 111 -11.72 9.92 2.10
CA CYS A 111 -12.76 8.90 2.11
C CYS A 111 -12.46 7.75 1.14
N ARG A 112 -12.55 6.52 1.64
CA ARG A 112 -12.34 5.29 0.88
C ARG A 112 -13.48 4.34 1.18
N VAL A 113 -14.23 3.96 0.15
CA VAL A 113 -15.34 3.01 0.23
C VAL A 113 -14.93 1.74 -0.49
N ILE A 114 -15.21 0.61 0.15
CA ILE A 114 -14.86 -0.71 -0.37
C ILE A 114 -16.14 -1.50 -0.52
N VAL A 115 -16.33 -2.09 -1.69
CA VAL A 115 -17.59 -2.72 -2.08
C VAL A 115 -17.33 -4.03 -2.82
N ASP A 116 -18.21 -5.00 -2.65
CA ASP A 116 -18.17 -6.26 -3.40
C ASP A 116 -18.96 -6.15 -4.71
N ALA A 117 -18.68 -7.05 -5.65
CA ALA A 117 -19.29 -7.08 -6.98
C ALA A 117 -20.83 -7.20 -6.97
N GLY A 118 -21.41 -7.69 -5.86
CA GLY A 118 -22.85 -7.84 -5.67
C GLY A 118 -23.53 -6.65 -4.98
N VAL A 119 -22.87 -5.50 -4.85
CA VAL A 119 -23.47 -4.36 -4.15
C VAL A 119 -24.70 -3.80 -4.88
N ASP A 120 -25.76 -3.53 -4.12
CA ASP A 120 -26.89 -2.76 -4.62
C ASP A 120 -26.47 -1.31 -4.91
N MET A 121 -26.65 -0.91 -6.17
CA MET A 121 -26.28 0.42 -6.65
C MET A 121 -27.12 1.53 -6.00
N THR A 122 -28.38 1.25 -5.63
CA THR A 122 -29.24 2.27 -5.01
C THR A 122 -28.83 2.56 -3.56
N ALA A 123 -28.50 1.52 -2.79
CA ALA A 123 -27.91 1.68 -1.47
C ALA A 123 -26.54 2.37 -1.53
N LEU A 124 -25.68 1.99 -2.48
CA LEU A 124 -24.36 2.62 -2.65
C LEU A 124 -24.49 4.11 -2.95
N SER A 125 -25.37 4.52 -3.86
CA SER A 125 -25.60 5.93 -4.19
C SER A 125 -26.03 6.77 -2.97
N ARG A 126 -26.95 6.26 -2.14
CA ARG A 126 -27.38 6.97 -0.92
C ARG A 126 -26.26 7.18 0.08
N VAL A 127 -25.37 6.19 0.23
CA VAL A 127 -24.21 6.29 1.11
C VAL A 127 -23.22 7.31 0.58
N LEU A 128 -22.96 7.30 -0.73
CA LEU A 128 -22.07 8.26 -1.37
C LEU A 128 -22.59 9.70 -1.23
N ASP A 129 -23.88 9.94 -1.50
CA ASP A 129 -24.51 11.25 -1.33
C ASP A 129 -24.41 11.79 0.10
N LEU A 130 -24.50 10.92 1.10
CA LEU A 130 -24.37 11.30 2.51
C LEU A 130 -22.93 11.60 2.92
N LEU A 131 -21.96 10.94 2.28
CA LEU A 131 -20.53 11.19 2.50
C LEU A 131 -20.06 12.48 1.83
N GLU A 132 -20.64 12.87 0.70
CA GLU A 132 -20.33 14.13 0.00
C GLU A 132 -20.88 15.38 0.69
N ARG A 133 -21.92 15.24 1.53
CA ARG A 133 -22.56 16.35 2.26
C ARG A 133 -21.85 16.74 3.56
N ARG A 134 -20.77 16.07 3.93
CA ARG A 134 -20.03 16.28 5.18
C ARG A 134 -18.70 16.97 4.94
#